data_AF-A0AAW6M7V1-F1
#
_entry.id   AF-A0AAW6M7V1-F1
#
_cell.length_a   1.000
_cell.length_b   1.000
_cell.length_c   1.000
_cell.angle_alpha   90.00
_cell.angle_beta   90.00
_cell.angle_gamma   90.00
#
_symmetry.space_group_name_H-M   'P 1'
#
loop_
_entity.id
_entity.type
_entity.pdbx_description
1 polymer ?
#
loop_
_entity_poly.entity_id
_entity_poly.type
_entity_poly.pdbx_seq_one_letter_code
_entity_poly.pdbx_strand_id
1 'polypeptide(L)'
;LWLLDDESTLYRFHPESNKFDRLTSQTAPAQYIFTLSDGDTWVFQTDGRLLRITPDESTMACRQFLDSSYGVRRIISLLQDKEIIWIISDRGIYKYSKK
;
A
#
# COMPACT_ATOMS: atom_id res chain seq x y z
N LEU A 1 7.16 4.36 -10.62
CA LEU A 1 7.49 3.05 -10.01
C LEU A 1 7.53 3.21 -8.50
N TRP A 2 7.20 2.18 -7.73
CA TRP A 2 7.32 2.20 -6.27
C TRP A 2 8.51 1.35 -5.83
N LEU A 3 9.28 1.86 -4.88
CA LEU A 3 10.49 1.23 -4.38
C LEU A 3 10.48 1.21 -2.86
N LEU A 4 10.80 0.06 -2.29
CA LEU A 4 11.04 -0.13 -0.86
C LEU A 4 12.54 -0.35 -0.69
N ASP A 5 13.18 0.43 0.17
CA ASP A 5 14.58 0.20 0.55
C ASP A 5 14.69 -0.80 1.71
N ASP A 6 15.93 -1.08 2.13
CA ASP A 6 16.25 -1.95 3.26
C ASP A 6 15.86 -1.34 4.61
N GLU A 7 15.82 -0.01 4.71
CA GLU A 7 15.30 0.73 5.86
C GLU A 7 13.77 0.82 5.90
N SER A 8 13.06 0.11 5.01
CA SER A 8 11.59 0.06 4.94
C SER A 8 10.93 1.41 4.61
N THR A 9 11.68 2.31 4.00
CA THR A 9 11.23 3.60 3.46
C THR A 9 10.71 3.41 2.04
N LEU A 10 9.56 4.04 1.75
CA LEU A 10 8.94 3.96 0.43
C LEU A 10 9.26 5.19 -0.42
N TYR A 11 9.57 4.97 -1.69
CA TYR A 11 9.83 6.01 -2.69
C TYR A 11 8.96 5.83 -3.93
N ARG A 12 8.49 6.96 -4.47
CA ARG A 12 7.99 7.05 -5.83
C ARG A 12 9.15 7.44 -6.74
N PHE A 13 9.51 6.56 -7.66
CA PHE A 13 10.47 6.85 -8.72
C PHE A 13 9.74 7.34 -9.97
N HIS A 14 10.18 8.49 -10.50
CA HIS A 14 9.72 9.14 -11.71
C HIS A 14 10.75 8.94 -12.83
N PRO A 15 10.54 7.98 -13.76
CA PRO A 15 11.54 7.63 -14.77
C PRO A 15 11.90 8.80 -15.69
N GLU A 16 10.90 9.62 -16.07
CA GLU A 16 11.06 10.76 -16.99
C GLU A 16 12.01 11.83 -16.46
N SER A 17 12.08 12.01 -15.14
CA SER A 17 12.90 13.04 -14.50
C SER A 17 14.05 12.47 -13.68
N ASN A 18 14.15 11.14 -13.60
CA ASN A 18 15.08 10.40 -12.73
C ASN A 18 15.03 10.88 -11.26
N LYS A 19 13.83 11.21 -10.76
CA LYS A 19 13.61 11.71 -9.39
C LYS A 19 12.97 10.66 -8.49
N PHE A 20 13.28 10.75 -7.21
CA PHE A 20 12.73 9.93 -6.14
C PHE A 20 12.04 10.82 -5.13
N ASP A 21 10.73 10.63 -4.96
CA ASP A 21 9.95 11.30 -3.94
C ASP A 21 9.67 10.33 -2.79
N ARG A 22 10.14 10.68 -1.60
CA ARG A 22 9.92 9.87 -0.40
C ARG A 22 8.48 9.97 0.06
N LEU A 23 7.84 8.84 0.33
CA LEU A 23 6.54 8.80 0.99
C LEU A 23 6.70 9.10 2.49
N THR A 24 6.12 10.20 2.96
CA THR A 24 6.22 10.62 4.38
C THR A 24 4.99 10.29 5.20
N SER A 25 3.90 9.83 4.57
CA SER A 25 2.63 9.49 5.22
C SER A 25 2.62 8.11 5.89
N GLN A 26 3.76 7.40 5.90
CA GLN A 26 3.91 6.13 6.60
C GLN A 26 3.89 6.34 8.13
N THR A 27 3.01 5.62 8.83
CA THR A 27 2.97 5.64 10.32
C THR A 27 3.90 4.62 10.98
N ALA A 28 4.53 3.75 10.20
CA ALA A 28 5.40 2.65 10.61
C ALA A 28 6.23 2.16 9.39
N PRO A 29 7.32 1.41 9.60
CA PRO A 29 8.10 0.81 8.52
C PRO A 29 7.23 -0.04 7.56
N ALA A 30 7.44 0.09 6.25
CA ALA A 30 6.74 -0.73 5.26
C ALA A 30 7.39 -2.11 5.10
N GLN A 31 6.57 -3.16 5.04
CA GLN A 31 7.02 -4.53 4.77
C GLN A 31 6.75 -4.97 3.34
N TYR A 32 5.59 -4.62 2.78
CA TYR A 32 5.19 -5.05 1.46
C TYR A 32 4.50 -3.92 0.69
N ILE A 33 4.77 -3.88 -0.61
CA ILE A 33 4.06 -3.03 -1.58
C ILE A 33 3.26 -3.95 -2.49
N PHE A 34 2.00 -3.59 -2.72
CA PHE A 34 1.13 -4.26 -3.69
C PHE A 34 0.67 -3.22 -4.70
N THR A 35 1.04 -3.39 -5.97
CA THR A 35 0.56 -2.54 -7.07
C THR A 35 -0.38 -3.37 -7.94
N LEU A 36 -1.62 -2.92 -8.07
CA LEU A 36 -2.64 -3.57 -8.89
C LEU A 36 -2.47 -3.20 -10.37
N SER A 37 -3.18 -3.90 -11.25
CA SER A 37 -3.06 -3.73 -12.70
C SER A 37 -3.41 -2.34 -13.20
N ASP A 38 -4.24 -1.60 -12.46
CA ASP A 38 -4.61 -0.22 -12.76
C ASP A 38 -3.71 0.84 -12.08
N GLY A 39 -2.62 0.40 -11.45
CA GLY A 39 -1.66 1.26 -10.76
C GLY A 39 -2.04 1.62 -9.32
N ASP A 40 -3.22 1.21 -8.83
CA ASP A 40 -3.61 1.39 -7.43
C ASP A 40 -2.65 0.66 -6.50
N THR A 41 -2.03 1.40 -5.59
CA THR A 41 -0.90 0.92 -4.80
C THR A 41 -1.22 0.90 -3.32
N TRP A 42 -0.85 -0.20 -2.67
CA TRP A 42 -1.10 -0.48 -1.27
C TRP A 42 0.20 -0.83 -0.55
N VAL A 43 0.26 -0.49 0.73
CA VAL A 43 1.43 -0.69 1.59
C VAL A 43 1.00 -1.36 2.87
N PHE A 44 1.59 -2.51 3.16
CA PHE A 44 1.44 -3.17 4.46
C PHE A 44 2.62 -2.83 5.37
N GLN A 45 2.32 -2.43 6.59
CA GLN A 45 3.31 -1.94 7.56
C GLN A 45 3.59 -2.97 8.66
N THR A 46 4.75 -2.85 9.31
CA THR A 46 5.19 -3.77 10.38
C THR A 46 4.24 -3.84 11.58
N ASP A 47 3.41 -2.83 11.79
CA ASP A 47 2.45 -2.75 12.88
C ASP A 47 1.07 -3.33 12.54
N GLY A 48 0.94 -3.95 11.36
CA GLY A 48 -0.28 -4.61 10.91
C GLY A 48 -1.25 -3.70 10.15
N ARG A 49 -0.90 -2.43 9.92
CA ARG A 49 -1.72 -1.52 9.12
C ARG A 49 -1.59 -1.78 7.63
N LEU A 50 -2.72 -1.69 6.92
CA LEU A 50 -2.77 -1.70 5.47
C LEU A 50 -3.22 -0.32 4.98
N LEU A 51 -2.34 0.37 4.25
CA LEU A 51 -2.56 1.68 3.69
C LEU A 51 -2.78 1.59 2.18
N ARG A 52 -3.70 2.39 1.64
CA ARG A 52 -3.84 2.67 0.22
C ARG A 52 -3.18 4.01 -0.09
N ILE A 53 -2.25 4.04 -1.03
CA ILE A 53 -1.67 5.30 -1.50
C ILE A 53 -2.69 5.98 -2.40
N THR A 54 -3.01 7.23 -2.11
CA THR A 54 -3.99 7.97 -2.90
C THR A 54 -3.41 8.37 -4.26
N PRO A 55 -4.22 8.41 -5.33
CA PRO A 55 -3.74 8.73 -6.69
C PRO A 55 -3.28 10.18 -6.88
N ASP A 56 -3.50 11.06 -5.90
CA ASP A 56 -3.02 12.44 -5.98
C ASP A 56 -1.50 12.47 -5.78
N GLU A 57 -0.79 12.44 -6.92
CA GLU A 57 0.66 12.45 -7.01
C GLU A 57 1.29 13.68 -6.33
N SER A 58 0.52 14.76 -6.11
CA SER A 58 1.03 15.97 -5.46
C SER A 58 1.11 15.86 -3.94
N THR A 59 0.22 15.08 -3.32
CA THR A 59 0.11 15.00 -1.86
C THR A 59 0.74 13.75 -1.28
N MET A 60 1.00 12.71 -2.09
CA MET A 60 1.61 11.45 -1.64
C MET A 60 0.93 10.93 -0.36
N ALA A 61 -0.39 11.12 -0.27
CA ALA A 61 -1.16 10.80 0.91
C ALA A 61 -1.50 9.31 0.96
N CYS A 62 -1.73 8.80 2.17
CA CYS A 62 -2.18 7.44 2.40
C CYS A 62 -3.53 7.45 3.12
N ARG A 63 -4.42 6.55 2.72
CA ARG A 63 -5.65 6.24 3.43
C ARG A 63 -5.52 4.89 4.11
N GLN A 64 -5.71 4.84 5.42
CA GLN A 64 -5.75 3.58 6.14
C GLN A 64 -7.01 2.79 5.81
N PHE A 65 -6.85 1.48 5.62
CA PHE A 65 -7.95 0.54 5.40
C PHE A 65 -8.04 -0.49 6.52
N LEU A 66 -6.95 -1.20 6.82
CA LEU A 66 -6.87 -2.06 8.02
C LEU A 66 -6.05 -1.34 9.08
N ASP A 67 -6.52 -1.40 10.32
CA ASP A 67 -5.76 -1.01 11.50
C ASP A 67 -5.19 -2.23 12.23
N SER A 68 -4.34 -1.96 13.22
CA SER A 68 -3.67 -3.01 14.00
C SER A 68 -4.62 -3.86 14.85
N SER A 69 -5.85 -3.43 15.12
CA SER A 69 -6.84 -4.19 15.90
C SER A 69 -7.32 -5.45 15.18
N TYR A 70 -7.19 -5.50 13.85
CA TYR A 70 -7.48 -6.69 13.06
C TYR A 70 -6.49 -7.83 13.31
N GLY A 71 -5.33 -7.55 13.94
CA GLY A 71 -4.33 -8.57 14.29
C GLY A 71 -3.70 -9.28 13.09
N VAL A 72 -3.77 -8.65 11.91
CA VAL A 72 -3.15 -9.14 10.67
C VAL A 72 -1.64 -9.00 10.79
N ARG A 73 -0.92 -10.09 10.50
CA ARG A 73 0.55 -10.09 10.53
C ARG A 73 1.14 -10.27 9.15
N ARG A 74 0.35 -10.76 8.20
CA ARG A 74 0.79 -10.98 6.83
C ARG A 74 -0.36 -10.80 5.85
N ILE A 75 -0.14 -9.96 4.86
CA ILE A 75 -0.94 -9.95 3.63
C ILE A 75 -0.32 -10.97 2.67
N ILE A 76 -1.15 -11.88 2.18
CA ILE A 76 -0.74 -12.94 1.24
C ILE A 76 -0.83 -12.41 -0.20
N SER A 77 -1.94 -11.76 -0.55
CA SER A 77 -2.16 -11.17 -1.86
C SER A 77 -3.27 -10.13 -1.83
N LEU A 78 -3.22 -9.18 -2.76
CA LEU A 78 -4.36 -8.38 -3.17
C LEU A 78 -4.80 -8.83 -4.57
N LEU A 79 -6.10 -9.00 -4.78
CA LEU A 79 -6.68 -9.36 -6.08
C LEU A 79 -7.70 -8.31 -6.49
N GLN A 80 -7.60 -7.81 -7.72
CA GLN A 80 -8.56 -6.86 -8.27
C GLN A 80 -9.56 -7.59 -9.17
N ASP A 81 -10.84 -7.31 -8.94
CA ASP A 81 -11.95 -7.63 -9.85
C ASP A 81 -12.78 -6.36 -10.07
N LYS A 82 -12.55 -5.69 -11.19
CA LYS A 82 -13.15 -4.39 -11.53
C LYS A 82 -12.89 -3.37 -10.42
N GLU A 83 -13.95 -2.89 -9.76
CA GLU A 83 -13.91 -1.92 -8.66
C GLU A 83 -13.73 -2.55 -7.27
N ILE A 84 -13.66 -3.87 -7.21
CA ILE A 84 -13.49 -4.61 -5.96
C ILE A 84 -12.04 -5.04 -5.82
N ILE A 85 -11.48 -4.80 -4.64
CA ILE A 85 -10.20 -5.35 -4.22
C ILE A 85 -10.46 -6.34 -3.10
N TRP A 86 -9.98 -7.56 -3.29
CA TRP A 86 -9.95 -8.61 -2.28
C TRP A 86 -8.57 -8.62 -1.61
N ILE A 87 -8.55 -8.48 -0.29
CA ILE A 87 -7.34 -8.51 0.52
C ILE A 87 -7.30 -9.87 1.23
N ILE A 88 -6.36 -10.72 0.86
CA ILE A 88 -6.19 -12.05 1.44
C ILE A 88 -5.04 -11.97 2.45
N SER A 89 -5.32 -12.33 3.71
CA SER A 89 -4.35 -12.28 4.81
C SER A 89 -4.30 -13.57 5.61
N ASP A 90 -3.39 -13.63 6.58
CA ASP A 90 -3.30 -14.69 7.58
C ASP A 90 -4.49 -14.72 8.57
N ARG A 91 -5.37 -13.72 8.54
CA ARG A 91 -6.55 -13.59 9.44
C ARG A 91 -7.89 -13.62 8.73
N GLY A 92 -7.90 -13.66 7.40
CA GLY A 92 -9.15 -13.76 6.63
C GLY A 92 -9.07 -13.08 5.27
N ILE A 93 -10.25 -12.89 4.68
CA ILE A 93 -10.42 -12.22 3.39
C ILE A 93 -11.28 -10.99 3.62
N TYR A 94 -10.75 -9.82 3.25
CA TYR A 94 -11.44 -8.55 3.34
C TYR A 94 -11.79 -8.05 1.94
N LYS A 95 -12.86 -7.25 1.86
CA LYS A 95 -13.34 -6.66 0.62
C LYS A 95 -13.27 -5.14 0.72
N TYR A 96 -12.68 -4.52 -0.29
CA TYR A 96 -12.70 -3.06 -0.48
C TYR A 96 -13.42 -2.73 -1.79
N SER A 97 -14.29 -1.73 -1.77
CA SER A 97 -14.93 -1.16 -2.95
C SER A 97 -14.32 0.20 -3.23
N LYS A 98 -13.92 0.45 -4.47
CA LYS A 98 -13.40 1.76 -4.90
C LYS A 98 -14.49 2.84 -5.02
N LYS A 99 -15.77 2.44 -5.09
CA LYS A 99 -16.93 3.33 -5.09
C LYS A 99 -17.14 4.03 -3.75
#